data_AF-A0A9P9KV17-F1
#
_entry.id   AF-A0A9P9KV17-F1
#
_cell.length_a   1.000
_cell.length_b   1.000
_cell.length_c   1.000
_cell.angle_alpha   90.00
_cell.angle_beta   90.00
_cell.angle_gamma   90.00
#
_symmetry.space_group_name_H-M   'P 1'
#
loop_
_entity.id
_entity.type
_entity.pdbx_description
1 polymer ?
#
loop_
_entity_poly.entity_id
_entity_poly.type
_entity_poly.pdbx_seq_one_letter_code
_entity_poly.pdbx_strand_id
1 'polypeptide(L)'
;MAPRPPSEIRDKHRWYQCTVQIATQFKIVLENSYFDAGKYLTAPEPVFPSGQMTFTAFNDVSGASTGLSFWAHLDESHRFYFAIVSSPAK
;
A
#
# COMPACT_ATOMS: atom_id res chain seq x y z
N MET A 1 13.71 -6.74 6.20
CA MET A 1 13.32 -8.01 5.54
C MET A 1 11.82 -7.92 5.29
N ALA A 2 11.36 -8.08 4.04
CA ALA A 2 9.93 -8.05 3.75
C ALA A 2 9.24 -9.29 4.37
N PRO A 3 8.04 -9.16 4.94
CA PRO A 3 7.33 -10.29 5.54
C PRO A 3 7.01 -11.33 4.47
N ARG A 4 6.87 -12.59 4.89
CA ARG A 4 6.49 -13.67 3.97
C ARG A 4 5.03 -13.46 3.53
N PRO A 5 4.72 -13.54 2.22
CA PRO A 5 3.34 -13.46 1.75
C PRO A 5 2.45 -14.54 2.36
N PRO A 6 1.20 -14.21 2.75
CA PRO A 6 0.21 -15.19 3.21
C PRO A 6 0.05 -16.35 2.21
N SER A 7 -0.29 -17.56 2.67
CA SER A 7 -0.52 -18.68 1.74
C SER A 7 -1.63 -18.39 0.74
N GLU A 8 -2.71 -17.74 1.19
CA GLU A 8 -3.89 -17.42 0.38
C GLU A 8 -3.60 -16.53 -0.84
N ILE A 9 -2.65 -15.60 -0.73
CA ILE A 9 -2.28 -14.75 -1.87
C ILE A 9 -1.44 -15.53 -2.89
N ARG A 10 -0.67 -16.53 -2.43
CA ARG A 10 0.24 -17.31 -3.29
C ARG A 10 -0.52 -18.25 -4.23
N ASP A 11 -1.75 -18.60 -3.88
CA ASP A 11 -2.64 -19.40 -4.73
C ASP A 11 -3.33 -18.56 -5.82
N LYS A 12 -3.15 -17.23 -5.81
CA LYS A 12 -3.67 -16.34 -6.86
C LYS A 12 -2.75 -16.33 -8.08
N HIS A 13 -3.35 -16.18 -9.26
CA HIS A 13 -2.60 -16.20 -10.52
C HIS A 13 -1.77 -14.94 -10.74
N ARG A 14 -2.30 -13.76 -10.40
CA ARG A 14 -1.62 -12.47 -10.47
C ARG A 14 -1.77 -11.74 -9.15
N TRP A 15 -0.66 -11.54 -8.45
CA TRP A 15 -0.66 -10.87 -7.15
C TRP A 15 0.65 -10.15 -6.89
N TYR A 16 0.61 -9.23 -5.92
CA TYR A 16 1.80 -8.66 -5.33
C TYR A 16 1.59 -8.45 -3.82
N GLN A 17 2.72 -8.35 -3.11
CA GLN A 17 2.78 -7.82 -1.76
C GLN A 17 3.64 -6.57 -1.79
N CYS A 18 3.14 -5.48 -1.21
CA CYS A 18 3.87 -4.24 -1.07
C CYS A 18 4.14 -3.98 0.41
N THR A 19 5.38 -3.64 0.73
CA THR A 19 5.75 -3.13 2.06
C THR A 19 6.22 -1.70 1.90
N VAL A 20 5.52 -0.77 2.54
CA VAL A 20 5.89 0.64 2.61
C VAL A 20 6.64 0.83 3.92
N GLN A 21 7.91 1.24 3.82
CA GLN A 21 8.71 1.64 4.97
C GLN A 21 8.76 3.17 5.04
N ILE A 22 8.38 3.70 6.19
CA ILE A 22 8.39 5.12 6.48
C ILE A 22 9.59 5.41 7.36
N ALA A 23 10.63 5.97 6.75
CA ALA A 23 11.85 6.39 7.41
C ALA A 23 11.87 7.91 7.58
N THR A 24 10.79 8.45 8.17
CA THR A 24 10.65 9.89 8.42
C THR A 24 10.23 10.13 9.87
N GLN A 25 10.50 11.34 10.38
CA GLN A 25 10.02 11.77 11.70
C GLN A 25 8.55 12.23 11.68
N PHE A 26 7.95 12.31 10.49
CA PHE A 26 6.63 12.88 10.29
C PHE A 26 5.55 11.81 10.42
N LYS A 27 4.40 12.19 10.98
CA LYS A 27 3.24 11.32 10.99
C LYS A 27 2.68 11.23 9.58
N ILE A 28 2.72 10.04 9.02
CA ILE A 28 2.09 9.73 7.73
C ILE A 28 0.72 9.10 7.99
N VAL A 29 -0.30 9.58 7.28
CA VAL A 29 -1.67 9.09 7.37
C VAL A 29 -2.14 8.70 5.97
N LEU A 30 -2.69 7.50 5.82
CA LEU A 30 -3.33 7.09 4.57
C LEU A 30 -4.66 7.84 4.43
N GLU A 31 -4.81 8.58 3.33
CA GLU A 31 -6.01 9.34 3.01
C GLU A 31 -6.97 8.48 2.18
N ASN A 32 -6.46 7.87 1.10
CA ASN A 32 -7.28 7.12 0.18
C ASN A 32 -6.51 5.95 -0.46
N SER A 33 -7.26 4.95 -0.91
CA SER A 33 -6.77 3.85 -1.71
C SER A 33 -7.76 3.56 -2.84
N TYR A 34 -7.27 3.41 -4.06
CA TYR A 34 -8.11 3.06 -5.20
C TYR A 34 -7.48 1.94 -6.04
N PHE A 35 -8.34 1.22 -6.75
CA PHE A 35 -7.92 0.23 -7.74
C PHE A 35 -8.21 0.74 -9.14
N ASP A 36 -7.21 0.62 -10.00
CA ASP A 36 -7.42 0.62 -11.44
C ASP A 36 -7.78 -0.80 -11.91
N ALA A 37 -7.16 -1.82 -11.29
CA ALA A 37 -7.51 -3.23 -11.52
C ALA A 37 -7.19 -4.11 -10.30
N GLY A 38 -8.06 -5.07 -10.01
CA GLY A 38 -7.90 -6.04 -8.91
C GLY A 38 -8.57 -5.61 -7.61
N LYS A 39 -8.20 -6.29 -6.52
CA LYS A 39 -8.71 -6.05 -5.17
C LYS A 39 -7.71 -6.44 -4.10
N TYR A 40 -7.87 -5.89 -2.89
CA TYR A 40 -7.06 -6.28 -1.74
C TYR A 40 -7.45 -7.68 -1.26
N LEU A 41 -6.45 -8.46 -0.86
CA LEU A 41 -6.64 -9.53 0.12
C LEU A 41 -6.40 -8.97 1.52
N THR A 42 -5.32 -8.21 1.69
CA THR A 42 -5.03 -7.42 2.88
C THR A 42 -4.89 -5.96 2.49
N ALA A 43 -5.80 -5.12 2.98
CA ALA A 43 -5.79 -3.69 2.69
C ALA A 43 -4.70 -2.95 3.50
N PRO A 44 -4.21 -1.79 3.01
CA PRO A 44 -3.31 -0.93 3.77
C PRO A 44 -3.99 -0.37 5.03
N GLU A 45 -3.22 -0.21 6.11
CA GLU A 45 -3.71 0.36 7.36
C GLU A 45 -3.78 1.91 7.30
N PRO A 46 -4.79 2.54 7.95
CA PRO A 46 -4.95 4.00 7.91
C PRO A 46 -3.84 4.77 8.63
N VAL A 47 -3.28 4.17 9.68
CA VAL A 47 -2.31 4.79 10.58
C VAL A 47 -1.18 3.79 10.79
N PHE A 48 0.05 4.23 10.55
CA PHE A 48 1.24 3.39 10.61
C PHE A 48 1.69 3.19 12.07
N PRO A 49 1.51 2.01 12.69
CA PRO A 49 1.79 1.83 14.12
C PRO A 49 3.29 1.66 14.40
N SER A 50 4.08 1.24 13.41
CA SER A 50 5.44 0.73 13.58
C SER A 50 6.46 1.20 12.52
N GLY A 51 6.12 2.25 11.76
CA GLY A 51 6.99 2.76 10.68
C GLY A 51 7.03 1.88 9.43
N GLN A 52 6.24 0.80 9.38
CA GLN A 52 6.04 -0.02 8.20
C GLN A 52 4.58 -0.42 8.06
N MET A 53 4.14 -0.63 6.82
CA MET A 53 2.84 -1.18 6.48
C MET A 53 3.02 -2.21 5.38
N THR A 54 2.30 -3.31 5.45
CA THR A 54 2.29 -4.31 4.38
C THR A 54 0.86 -4.55 3.92
N PHE A 55 0.65 -4.58 2.61
CA PHE A 55 -0.65 -4.89 2.00
C PHE A 55 -0.45 -5.82 0.80
N THR A 56 -1.50 -6.53 0.43
CA THR A 56 -1.50 -7.50 -0.67
C THR A 56 -2.69 -7.27 -1.57
N ALA A 57 -2.47 -7.37 -2.88
CA ALA A 57 -3.54 -7.29 -3.85
C ALA A 57 -3.38 -8.36 -4.94
N PHE A 58 -4.51 -8.73 -5.53
CA PHE A 58 -4.56 -9.71 -6.59
C PHE A 58 -5.63 -9.37 -7.63
N ASN A 59 -5.53 -10.04 -8.76
CA ASN A 59 -6.53 -10.01 -9.82
C ASN A 59 -6.58 -11.41 -10.46
N ASP A 60 -7.79 -11.88 -10.75
CA ASP A 60 -8.01 -13.21 -11.31
C ASP A 60 -7.84 -13.24 -12.84
N VAL A 61 -7.93 -12.08 -13.51
CA VAL A 61 -7.93 -11.97 -14.99
C VAL A 61 -6.68 -11.29 -15.52
N SER A 62 -6.29 -10.14 -14.95
CA SER A 62 -5.18 -9.31 -15.44
C SER A 62 -4.19 -8.96 -14.31
N GLY A 63 -3.36 -7.93 -14.50
CA GLY A 63 -2.52 -7.40 -13.43
C GLY A 63 -3.34 -6.72 -12.33
N ALA A 64 -2.79 -6.67 -11.12
CA ALA A 64 -3.33 -5.84 -10.04
C ALA A 64 -2.61 -4.48 -10.04
N SER A 65 -3.38 -3.39 -10.04
CA SER A 65 -2.87 -2.01 -10.06
C SER A 65 -3.64 -1.16 -9.05
N THR A 66 -2.91 -0.53 -8.13
CA THR A 66 -3.49 0.31 -7.08
C THR A 66 -2.74 1.63 -6.94
N GLY A 67 -3.46 2.66 -6.51
CA GLY A 67 -2.87 3.90 -6.01
C GLY A 67 -3.25 4.12 -4.54
N LEU A 68 -2.27 4.61 -3.78
CA LEU A 68 -2.45 5.03 -2.38
C LEU A 68 -2.05 6.48 -2.27
N SER A 69 -2.84 7.27 -1.55
CA SER A 69 -2.52 8.65 -1.22
C SER A 69 -2.40 8.87 0.27
N PHE A 70 -1.52 9.80 0.63
CA PHE A 70 -1.11 10.03 2.01
C PHE A 70 -0.99 11.51 2.30
N TRP A 71 -1.17 11.85 3.58
CA TRP A 71 -0.73 13.11 4.16
C TRP A 71 0.49 12.87 5.06
N ALA A 72 1.56 13.62 4.83
CA ALA A 72 2.62 13.82 5.80
C ALA A 72 2.30 15.05 6.65
N HIS A 73 2.10 14.87 7.95
CA HIS A 73 1.94 15.96 8.89
C HIS A 73 3.30 16.46 9.34
N LEU A 74 3.65 17.68 8.93
CA LEU A 74 4.95 18.30 9.23
C LEU A 74 4.94 18.95 10.62
N ASP A 75 3.81 19.59 10.96
CA ASP A 75 3.48 20.16 12.26
C ASP A 75 1.94 20.23 12.43
N GLU A 76 1.45 21.06 13.36
CA GLU A 76 0.02 21.21 13.64
C GLU A 76 -0.78 21.84 12.48
N SER A 77 -0.15 22.66 11.66
CA SER A 77 -0.81 23.47 10.62
C SER A 77 -0.37 23.12 9.19
N HIS A 78 0.78 22.48 9.02
CA HIS A 78 1.34 22.15 7.71
C HIS A 78 1.27 20.65 7.39
N ARG A 79 0.79 20.34 6.18
CA ARG A 79 0.69 18.98 5.66
C ARG A 79 1.15 18.93 4.21
N PHE A 80 1.75 17.82 3.83
CA PHE A 80 2.19 17.54 2.47
C PHE A 80 1.46 16.31 1.91
N TYR A 81 0.83 16.46 0.75
CA TYR A 81 0.13 15.38 0.06
C TYR A 81 1.06 14.66 -0.90
N PHE A 82 1.03 13.34 -0.90
CA PHE A 82 1.70 12.53 -1.91
C PHE A 82 0.95 11.24 -2.22
N ALA A 83 1.27 10.64 -3.36
CA ALA A 83 0.68 9.37 -3.78
C ALA A 83 1.75 8.41 -4.30
N ILE A 84 1.53 7.12 -4.09
CA ILE A 84 2.33 6.05 -4.68
C ILE A 84 1.41 5.15 -5.50
N VAL A 85 1.92 4.66 -6.63
CA VAL A 85 1.20 3.75 -7.51
C VAL A 85 1.98 2.45 -7.58
N SER A 86 1.29 1.33 -7.35
CA SER A 86 1.83 0.00 -7.52
C SER A 86 1.10 -0.68 -8.67
N SER A 87 1.79 -0.83 -9.79
CA SER A 87 1.33 -1.53 -10.98
C SER A 87 2.37 -2.58 -11.40
N PRO A 88 1.97 -3.61 -12.16
CA PRO A 88 2.93 -4.56 -12.71
C PRO A 88 3.86 -3.83 -13.69
N ALA A 89 5.16 -4.13 -13.64
CA ALA A 89 6.08 -3.69 -14.68
C ALA A 89 5.61 -4.23 -16.05
N LYS A 90 5.61 -3.38 -17.08
CA LYS A 90 5.31 -3.76 -18.46
C LYS A 90 6.35 -4.73 -19.02
#